data_AF-A0A376D417-F1
#
_entry.id   AF-A0A376D417-F1
#
_cell.length_a   1.000
_cell.length_b   1.000
_cell.length_c   1.000
_cell.angle_alpha   90.00
_cell.angle_beta   90.00
_cell.angle_gamma   90.00
#
_symmetry.space_group_name_H-M   'P 1'
#
loop_
_entity.id
_entity.type
_entity.pdbx_description
1 polymer ?
#
loop_
_entity_poly.entity_id
_entity_poly.type
_entity_poly.pdbx_seq_one_letter_code
_entity_poly.pdbx_strand_id
1 'polypeptide(L)' 'MDFNSILAPVIDFFSNGIGAVIRDIAVTLYNVLFPANADAATTPQAGL' A
#
# COMPACT_ATOMS: atom_id res chain seq x y z
N MET A 1 1.83 -25.32 -6.66
CA MET A 1 2.81 -24.27 -6.37
C MET A 1 2.37 -23.62 -5.08
N ASP A 2 3.23 -23.59 -4.06
CA ASP A 2 2.89 -23.02 -2.75
C ASP A 2 2.87 -21.48 -2.87
N PHE A 3 1.73 -20.84 -2.56
CA PHE A 3 1.63 -19.38 -2.60
C PHE A 3 2.67 -18.72 -1.68
N ASN A 4 2.98 -19.37 -0.55
CA ASN A 4 3.98 -18.87 0.40
C ASN A 4 5.38 -18.80 -0.21
N SER A 5 5.71 -19.69 -1.15
CA SER A 5 7.04 -19.69 -1.77
C SER A 5 7.24 -18.52 -2.75
N ILE A 6 6.14 -17.90 -3.22
CA ILE A 6 6.17 -16.69 -4.03
C ILE A 6 6.14 -15.43 -3.14
N LEU A 7 5.38 -15.47 -2.04
CA LEU A 7 5.20 -14.30 -1.17
C LEU A 7 6.43 -14.02 -0.29
N ALA A 8 7.09 -15.05 0.24
CA ALA A 8 8.24 -14.92 1.12
C ALA A 8 9.37 -14.02 0.56
N PRO A 9 9.86 -14.19 -0.68
CA PRO A 9 10.91 -13.32 -1.23
C PRO A 9 10.46 -11.87 -1.43
N VAL A 10 9.17 -11.64 -1.70
CA VAL A 10 8.62 -10.27 -1.82
C VAL A 10 8.65 -9.56 -0.47
N ILE A 11 8.22 -10.25 0.59
CA ILE A 11 8.28 -9.70 1.95
C ILE A 11 9.73 -9.41 2.35
N ASP A 12 10.64 -10.34 2.09
CA ASP A 12 12.04 -10.20 2.49
C ASP A 12 12.72 -9.02 1.77
N PHE A 13 12.41 -8.81 0.49
CA PHE A 13 12.86 -7.65 -0.28
C PHE A 13 12.40 -6.32 0.33
N PHE A 14 11.11 -6.18 0.64
CA PHE A 14 10.56 -4.93 1.21
C PHE A 14 10.86 -4.73 2.69
N SER A 15 11.43 -5.73 3.36
CA SER A 15 11.80 -5.65 4.78
C SER A 15 13.21 -5.10 5.00
N ASN A 16 14.09 -5.13 3.99
CA ASN A 16 15.51 -4.81 4.14
C ASN A 16 16.06 -3.90 3.02
N GLY A 17 17.18 -3.22 3.29
CA GLY A 17 17.96 -2.48 2.29
C GLY A 17 17.15 -1.44 1.50
N ILE A 18 17.36 -1.38 0.18
CA ILE A 18 16.66 -0.44 -0.71
C ILE A 18 15.16 -0.71 -0.81
N GLY A 19 14.72 -1.96 -0.68
CA GLY A 19 13.30 -2.31 -0.72
C GLY A 19 12.53 -1.71 0.45
N ALA A 20 13.11 -1.74 1.66
CA ALA A 20 12.55 -1.05 2.83
C ALA A 20 12.40 0.47 2.59
N VAL A 21 13.41 1.11 2.00
CA VAL A 21 13.35 2.54 1.67
C VAL A 21 12.21 2.84 0.67
N ILE A 22 12.06 2.01 -0.37
CA ILE A 22 10.98 2.15 -1.36
C ILE A 22 9.61 2.00 -0.68
N ARG A 23 9.46 1.01 0.20
CA ARG A 23 8.23 0.81 1.00
C ARG A 23 7.92 2.05 1.83
N ASP A 24 8.90 2.59 2.54
CA ASP A 24 8.69 3.73 3.44
C ASP A 24 8.29 4.99 2.65
N ILE A 25 8.90 5.23 1.49
CA ILE A 25 8.50 6.30 0.58
C ILE A 25 7.06 6.08 0.09
N ALA A 26 6.72 4.87 -0.36
CA ALA A 26 5.39 4.56 -0.85
C ALA A 26 4.31 4.74 0.23
N VAL A 27 4.58 4.29 1.46
CA VAL A 27 3.68 4.49 2.62
C VAL A 27 3.52 5.97 2.94
N THR A 28 4.63 6.72 2.93
CA THR A 28 4.60 8.16 3.18
C THR A 28 3.74 8.87 2.13
N LEU A 29 3.97 8.60 0.84
CA LEU A 29 3.18 9.18 -0.25
C LEU A 29 1.70 8.80 -0.14
N TYR A 30 1.40 7.55 0.18
CA TYR A 30 0.02 7.10 0.39
C TYR A 30 -0.65 7.87 1.53
N ASN A 31 0.00 8.02 2.68
CA ASN A 31 -0.54 8.76 3.81
C ASN A 31 -0.72 10.25 3.53
N VAL A 32 0.12 10.85 2.68
CA VAL A 32 -0.02 12.26 2.27
C VAL A 32 -1.19 12.43 1.32
N LEU A 33 -1.34 11.54 0.34
CA LEU A 33 -2.39 11.63 -0.67
C LEU A 33 -3.77 11.20 -0.14
N PHE A 34 -3.78 10.24 0.79
CA PHE A 34 -4.97 9.63 1.36
C PHE A 34 -4.87 9.66 2.89
N PRO A 35 -4.97 10.85 3.50
CA PRO A 35 -4.83 10.98 4.95
C PRO A 35 -5.98 10.28 5.67
N ALA A 36 -5.70 9.73 6.85
CA ALA A 36 -6.68 8.92 7.59
C ALA A 36 -7.94 9.69 8.05
N ASN A 37 -7.87 11.02 8.09
CA ASN A 37 -8.99 11.92 8.37
C ASN A 37 -9.69 12.45 7.11
N ALA A 38 -9.34 11.94 5.92
CA ALA A 38 -10.09 12.23 4.71
C ALA A 38 -11.53 11.73 4.84
N ASP A 39 -12.45 12.45 4.19
CA ASP A 39 -13.84 12.01 4.11
C ASP A 39 -13.93 10.58 3.55
N ALA A 40 -14.90 9.82 4.06
CA ALA A 40 -15.15 8.48 3.58
C ALA A 40 -15.38 8.49 2.06
N ALA A 41 -14.81 7.51 1.36
CA ALA A 41 -15.03 7.37 -0.07
C ALA A 41 -16.54 7.26 -0.35
N THR A 42 -17.10 8.25 -1.05
CA THR A 42 -18.49 8.25 -1.46
C THR A 42 -18.60 7.68 -2.86
N THR A 43 -19.62 6.85 -3.10
CA THR A 43 -20.07 6.63 -4.47
C THR A 43 -20.79 7.90 -4.91
N PRO A 44 -20.54 8.42 -6.13
CA PRO A 44 -21.47 9.37 -6.72
C PRO A 44 -22.83 8.71 -6.70
N GLN A 45 -23.82 9.30 -6.01
CA GLN A 45 -25.21 8.90 -6.20
C GLN A 45 -25.50 9.15 -7.68
N ALA A 46 -25.49 8.08 -8.48
CA ALA A 46 -26.08 8.13 -9.81
C ALA A 46 -27.54 8.51 -9.58
N GLY A 47 -27.85 9.78 -9.85
CA GLY A 47 -29.16 10.36 -9.58
C GLY A 47 -30.25 9.52 -10.22
N LEU A 48 -31.28 9.22 -9.41
CA LEU A 48 -32.64 9.09 -9.90
C LEU A 48 -33.26 10.49 -9.90
#